data_AF-A0A9E0I1I5-F1
#
_entry.id   AF-A0A9E0I1I5-F1
#
_cell.length_a   1.000
_cell.length_b   1.000
_cell.length_c   1.000
_cell.angle_alpha   90.00
_cell.angle_beta   90.00
_cell.angle_gamma   90.00
#
_symmetry.space_group_name_H-M   'P 1'
#
loop_
_entity.id
_entity.type
_entity.pdbx_description
1 polymer ?
#
loop_
_entity_poly.entity_id
_entity_poly.type
_entity_poly.pdbx_seq_one_letter_code
_entity_poly.pdbx_strand_id
1 'polypeptide(L)'
;MTLPNFQHPVASQSTLPSTMGGWRKFIAFLGPGYLVAVGYMDPGNWATAIAGGSHFGYALLSIALISNLMAILLQALCARLGLASGRDLAQSCRDSYSRKTAIGLWILAELAICATDLAEIIGTAIGLHLLFGLPLLYGISLTALDVFLVVLLQRLGFRWIEAFVIALLAIIFGCFFFQVWFAAPNLTDVLGGFIPRPDILTN
;
A
#
# COMPACT_ATOMS: atom_id res chain seq x y z
N MET A 1 -39.73 -9.33 5.83
CA MET A 1 -38.57 -10.24 6.06
C MET A 1 -37.35 -9.35 6.21
N THR A 2 -37.08 -8.93 7.44
CA THR A 2 -35.97 -8.04 7.82
C THR A 2 -34.68 -8.85 7.83
N LEU A 3 -33.72 -8.50 6.97
CA LEU A 3 -32.40 -9.11 7.00
C LEU A 3 -31.72 -8.77 8.35
N PRO A 4 -31.10 -9.75 9.02
CA PRO A 4 -30.36 -9.49 10.25
C PRO A 4 -29.22 -8.51 9.98
N ASN A 5 -29.14 -7.48 10.83
CA ASN A 5 -28.15 -6.42 10.81
C ASN A 5 -26.78 -7.03 11.16
N PHE A 6 -25.99 -7.42 10.16
CA PHE A 6 -24.59 -7.82 10.34
C PHE A 6 -23.73 -6.59 10.61
N GLN A 7 -23.92 -5.97 11.78
CA GLN A 7 -22.94 -5.08 12.38
C GLN A 7 -21.78 -5.95 12.88
N HIS A 8 -20.86 -6.30 11.99
CA HIS A 8 -19.52 -6.66 12.46
C HIS A 8 -18.94 -5.40 13.08
N PRO A 9 -18.59 -5.39 14.38
CA PRO A 9 -17.92 -4.25 14.97
C PRO A 9 -16.59 -4.10 14.24
N VAL A 10 -16.43 -3.00 13.51
CA VAL A 10 -15.12 -2.54 13.02
C VAL A 10 -14.21 -2.55 14.25
N ALA A 11 -13.06 -3.22 14.10
CA ALA A 11 -12.11 -3.56 15.14
C ALA A 11 -12.06 -2.52 16.27
N SER A 12 -12.15 -3.03 17.50
CA SER A 12 -12.05 -2.28 18.76
C SER A 12 -11.21 -1.01 18.61
N GLN A 13 -11.89 0.14 18.56
CA GLN A 13 -11.21 1.41 18.80
C GLN A 13 -10.60 1.29 20.18
N SER A 14 -9.27 1.14 20.25
CA SER A 14 -8.55 1.21 21.50
C SER A 14 -8.82 2.60 22.06
N THR A 15 -9.67 2.69 23.07
CA THR A 15 -9.94 3.91 23.80
C THR A 15 -8.67 4.24 24.56
N LEU A 16 -7.75 4.95 23.89
CA LEU A 16 -6.50 5.38 24.50
C LEU A 16 -6.84 6.23 25.73
N PRO A 17 -6.20 5.99 26.89
CA PRO A 17 -6.46 6.75 28.09
C PRO A 17 -6.39 8.25 27.82
N SER A 18 -7.39 9.00 28.29
CA SER A 18 -7.49 10.45 28.09
C SER A 18 -6.25 11.21 28.58
N THR A 19 -5.44 10.59 29.44
CA THR A 19 -4.20 11.09 30.04
C THR A 19 -2.95 11.05 29.15
N MET A 20 -3.00 10.47 27.95
CA MET A 20 -1.85 10.51 27.02
C MET A 20 -1.68 11.90 26.36
N GLY A 21 -0.45 12.42 26.34
CA GLY A 21 -0.10 13.66 25.63
C GLY A 21 -0.31 13.55 24.11
N GLY A 22 -0.60 14.67 23.45
CA GLY A 22 -1.03 14.72 22.03
C GLY A 22 -0.09 14.00 21.06
N TRP A 23 1.23 14.09 21.26
CA TRP A 23 2.23 13.38 20.45
C TRP A 23 2.18 11.85 20.59
N ARG A 24 1.93 11.33 21.80
CA ARG A 24 1.79 9.88 22.02
C ARG A 24 0.49 9.34 21.43
N LYS A 25 -0.59 10.12 21.50
CA LYS A 25 -1.85 9.79 20.83
C LYS A 25 -1.67 9.76 19.31
N PHE A 26 -0.99 10.76 18.75
CA PHE A 26 -0.72 10.82 17.30
C PHE A 26 0.05 9.59 16.81
N ILE A 27 1.16 9.22 17.47
CA ILE A 27 1.97 8.05 17.10
C ILE A 27 1.14 6.76 17.16
N ALA A 28 0.26 6.62 18.15
CA ALA A 28 -0.61 5.44 18.28
C ALA A 28 -1.64 5.31 17.14
N PHE A 29 -1.98 6.40 16.43
CA PHE A 29 -2.89 6.38 15.29
C PHE A 29 -2.20 6.27 13.92
N LEU A 30 -0.87 6.24 13.87
CA LEU A 30 -0.14 6.11 12.60
C LEU A 30 -0.20 4.69 12.01
N GLY A 31 -0.42 3.68 12.84
CA GLY A 31 -0.40 2.26 12.48
C GLY A 31 -1.25 1.91 11.24
N PRO A 32 -2.56 2.25 11.23
CA PRO A 32 -3.41 2.03 10.06
C PRO A 32 -2.92 2.75 8.80
N GLY A 33 -2.31 3.93 8.94
CA GLY A 33 -1.75 4.68 7.82
C GLY A 33 -0.58 3.94 7.15
N TYR A 34 0.31 3.34 7.95
CA TYR A 34 1.42 2.55 7.42
C TYR A 34 0.96 1.27 6.72
N LEU A 35 -0.11 0.63 7.23
CA LEU A 35 -0.71 -0.54 6.59
C LEU A 35 -1.31 -0.22 5.22
N VAL A 36 -1.81 1.00 5.01
CA VAL A 36 -2.23 1.44 3.67
C VAL A 36 -1.03 1.81 2.81
N ALA A 37 -0.05 2.50 3.38
CA ALA A 37 1.12 3.00 2.64
C ALA A 37 1.98 1.88 2.05
N VAL A 38 2.11 0.72 2.73
CA VAL A 38 2.89 -0.41 2.21
C VAL A 38 2.34 -0.95 0.89
N GLY A 39 1.03 -0.90 0.69
CA GLY A 39 0.40 -1.33 -0.56
C GLY A 39 0.73 -0.44 -1.77
N TYR A 40 1.30 0.75 -1.56
CA TYR A 40 1.83 1.60 -2.63
C TYR A 40 3.31 1.36 -2.92
N MET A 41 3.96 0.48 -2.15
CA MET A 41 5.38 0.15 -2.26
C MET A 41 5.59 -1.31 -2.71
N ASP A 42 4.65 -1.84 -3.50
CA ASP A 42 4.68 -3.20 -4.01
C ASP A 42 5.68 -3.37 -5.19
N PRO A 43 6.15 -4.60 -5.46
CA PRO A 43 7.07 -4.87 -6.57
C PRO A 43 6.52 -4.50 -7.95
N GLY A 44 5.19 -4.49 -8.13
CA GLY A 44 4.55 -4.11 -9.39
C GLY A 44 4.79 -2.64 -9.71
N ASN A 45 4.63 -1.76 -8.72
CA ASN A 45 4.97 -0.34 -8.86
C ASN A 45 6.47 -0.16 -9.20
N TRP A 46 7.36 -0.89 -8.56
CA TRP A 46 8.81 -0.75 -8.79
C TRP A 46 9.23 -1.09 -10.21
N ALA A 47 8.67 -2.16 -10.79
CA ALA A 47 8.99 -2.58 -12.15
C ALA A 47 8.70 -1.44 -13.15
N THR A 48 7.53 -0.80 -13.01
CA THR A 48 7.14 0.32 -13.88
C THR A 48 7.96 1.59 -13.62
N ALA A 49 8.24 1.90 -12.35
CA ALA A 49 9.05 3.06 -11.99
C ALA A 49 10.51 2.95 -12.47
N ILE A 50 11.12 1.78 -12.34
CA ILE A 50 12.50 1.52 -12.81
C ILE A 50 12.55 1.54 -14.34
N ALA A 51 11.61 0.87 -15.02
CA ALA A 51 11.53 0.91 -16.47
C ALA A 51 11.32 2.35 -16.97
N GLY A 52 10.37 3.09 -16.39
CA GLY A 52 10.12 4.49 -16.70
C GLY A 52 11.35 5.37 -16.49
N GLY A 53 12.05 5.20 -15.36
CA GLY A 53 13.30 5.92 -15.07
C GLY A 53 14.43 5.59 -16.04
N SER A 54 14.54 4.34 -16.49
CA SER A 54 15.55 3.94 -17.48
C SER A 54 15.30 4.49 -18.89
N HIS A 55 14.03 4.66 -19.27
CA HIS A 55 13.65 5.15 -20.60
C HIS A 55 13.53 6.68 -20.66
N PHE A 56 13.00 7.32 -19.61
CA PHE A 56 12.65 8.74 -19.59
C PHE A 56 13.45 9.56 -18.56
N GLY A 57 14.41 8.95 -17.87
CA GLY A 57 15.20 9.61 -16.84
C GLY A 57 14.31 10.18 -15.73
N TYR A 58 14.52 11.45 -15.38
CA TYR A 58 13.78 12.14 -14.32
C TYR A 58 12.46 12.78 -14.77
N ALA A 59 12.09 12.70 -16.05
CA ALA A 59 10.92 13.39 -16.58
C ALA A 59 9.59 12.94 -15.95
N LEU A 60 9.51 11.67 -15.51
CA LEU A 60 8.30 11.11 -14.89
C LEU A 60 8.15 11.44 -13.40
N LEU A 61 9.13 12.10 -12.76
CA LEU A 61 9.07 12.44 -11.33
C LEU A 61 7.89 13.38 -11.01
N SER A 62 7.58 14.34 -11.88
CA SER A 62 6.43 15.22 -11.70
C SER A 62 5.09 14.47 -11.72
N ILE A 63 4.96 13.48 -12.61
CA ILE A 63 3.74 12.63 -12.69
C ILE A 63 3.64 11.75 -11.44
N ALA A 64 4.75 11.13 -11.02
CA ALA A 64 4.79 10.32 -9.81
C ALA A 64 4.39 11.15 -8.57
N LEU A 65 4.86 12.39 -8.47
CA LEU A 65 4.48 13.31 -7.39
C LEU A 65 2.98 13.62 -7.41
N ILE A 66 2.42 13.97 -8.57
CA ILE A 66 0.98 14.26 -8.71
C ILE A 66 0.14 13.02 -8.36
N SER A 67 0.57 11.84 -8.80
CA SER A 67 -0.09 10.56 -8.47
C SER A 67 -0.12 10.32 -6.95
N ASN A 68 1.01 10.53 -6.27
CA ASN A 68 1.07 10.39 -4.81
C ASN A 68 0.19 11.43 -4.07
N LEU A 69 0.13 12.67 -4.55
CA LEU A 69 -0.77 13.69 -3.99
C LEU A 69 -2.25 13.30 -4.15
N MET A 70 -2.62 12.74 -5.31
CA MET A 70 -3.96 12.21 -5.54
C MET A 70 -4.26 11.02 -4.62
N ALA A 71 -3.32 10.10 -4.45
CA ALA A 71 -3.47 8.97 -3.53
C ALA A 71 -3.70 9.45 -2.08
N ILE A 72 -2.93 10.42 -1.60
CA ILE A 72 -3.10 11.01 -0.27
C ILE A 72 -4.50 11.63 -0.12
N LEU A 73 -4.96 12.39 -1.12
CA LEU A 73 -6.29 13.00 -1.11
C LEU A 73 -7.39 11.93 -1.02
N LEU A 74 -7.34 10.91 -1.88
CA LEU A 74 -8.34 9.84 -1.91
C LEU A 74 -8.35 9.03 -0.61
N GLN A 75 -7.18 8.70 -0.07
CA GLN A 75 -7.09 7.99 1.21
C GLN A 75 -7.59 8.84 2.39
N ALA A 76 -7.32 10.14 2.39
CA ALA A 76 -7.88 11.05 3.39
C ALA A 76 -9.42 11.10 3.33
N LEU A 77 -10.02 11.05 2.13
CA LEU A 77 -11.46 10.99 1.97
C LEU A 77 -12.05 9.66 2.47
N CYS A 78 -11.42 8.53 2.14
CA CYS A 78 -11.81 7.20 2.64
C CYS A 78 -11.74 7.14 4.18
N ALA A 79 -10.65 7.65 4.78
CA ALA A 79 -10.50 7.73 6.22
C ALA A 79 -11.57 8.61 6.87
N ARG A 80 -11.86 9.79 6.28
CA ARG A 80 -12.92 10.68 6.76
C ARG A 80 -14.30 10.05 6.67
N LEU A 81 -14.60 9.31 5.60
CA LEU A 81 -15.85 8.55 5.47
C LEU A 81 -15.96 7.51 6.58
N GLY A 82 -14.91 6.72 6.81
CA GLY A 82 -14.88 5.69 7.86
C GLY A 82 -15.07 6.28 9.26
N LEU A 83 -14.42 7.40 9.56
CA LEU A 83 -14.55 8.10 10.84
C LEU A 83 -15.93 8.73 11.04
N ALA A 84 -16.49 9.37 10.00
CA ALA A 84 -17.76 10.09 10.11
C ALA A 84 -18.98 9.16 10.09
N SER A 85 -18.93 8.07 9.31
CA SER A 85 -20.05 7.14 9.16
C SER A 85 -19.96 5.91 10.07
N GLY A 86 -18.76 5.58 10.58
CA GLY A 86 -18.50 4.34 11.30
C GLY A 86 -18.55 3.09 10.43
N ARG A 87 -18.52 3.25 9.10
CA ARG A 87 -18.71 2.18 8.11
C ARG A 87 -17.57 2.19 7.11
N ASP A 88 -17.23 1.02 6.59
CA ASP A 88 -16.26 0.92 5.50
C ASP A 88 -16.88 1.35 4.16
N LEU A 89 -16.02 1.66 3.19
CA LEU A 89 -16.45 2.13 1.87
C LEU A 89 -17.34 1.11 1.15
N ALA A 90 -17.10 -0.19 1.32
CA ALA A 90 -17.89 -1.24 0.68
C ALA A 90 -19.32 -1.28 1.24
N GLN A 91 -19.49 -1.10 2.55
CA GLN A 91 -20.80 -0.95 3.19
C GLN A 91 -21.53 0.30 2.70
N SER A 92 -20.85 1.45 2.63
CA SER A 92 -21.45 2.69 2.11
C SER A 92 -21.89 2.55 0.65
N CYS A 93 -21.08 1.89 -0.19
CA CYS A 93 -21.43 1.60 -1.58
C CYS A 93 -22.63 0.64 -1.68
N ARG A 94 -22.68 -0.40 -0.83
CA ARG A 94 -23.78 -1.36 -0.82
C ARG A 94 -25.12 -0.73 -0.45
N ASP A 95 -25.10 0.25 0.46
CA ASP A 95 -26.30 0.96 0.89
C ASP A 95 -26.74 2.05 -0.11
N SER A 96 -25.79 2.65 -0.84
CA SER A 96 -26.06 3.76 -1.75
C SER A 96 -26.40 3.33 -3.18
N TYR A 97 -25.95 2.15 -3.62
CA TYR A 97 -26.11 1.67 -4.99
C TYR A 97 -27.09 0.49 -5.12
N SER A 98 -27.58 0.27 -6.35
CA SER A 98 -28.39 -0.91 -6.65
C SER A 98 -27.59 -2.20 -6.44
N ARG A 99 -28.29 -3.32 -6.13
CA ARG A 99 -27.67 -4.63 -5.91
C ARG A 99 -26.76 -5.07 -7.07
N LYS A 100 -27.14 -4.77 -8.33
CA LYS A 100 -26.34 -5.11 -9.51
C LYS A 100 -25.00 -4.36 -9.51
N THR A 101 -25.04 -3.05 -9.24
CA THR A 101 -23.84 -2.20 -9.17
C THR A 101 -22.93 -2.62 -8.02
N ALA A 102 -23.49 -2.89 -6.83
CA ALA A 102 -22.71 -3.33 -5.67
C ALA A 102 -21.99 -4.66 -5.92
N ILE A 103 -22.64 -5.61 -6.61
CA ILE A 103 -21.99 -6.87 -7.03
C ILE A 103 -20.88 -6.59 -8.05
N GLY A 104 -21.11 -5.71 -9.02
CA GLY A 104 -20.07 -5.31 -9.98
C GLY A 104 -18.84 -4.70 -9.30
N LEU A 105 -19.04 -3.81 -8.31
CA LEU A 105 -17.97 -3.23 -7.51
C LEU A 105 -17.21 -4.30 -6.70
N TRP A 106 -17.92 -5.27 -6.11
CA TRP A 106 -17.30 -6.38 -5.39
C TRP A 106 -16.42 -7.23 -6.31
N ILE A 107 -16.90 -7.59 -7.51
CA ILE A 107 -16.11 -8.36 -8.48
C ILE A 107 -14.85 -7.59 -8.89
N LEU A 108 -14.96 -6.29 -9.14
CA LEU A 108 -13.81 -5.45 -9.48
C LEU A 108 -12.80 -5.37 -8.33
N ALA A 109 -13.26 -5.28 -7.08
CA ALA A 109 -12.39 -5.28 -5.91
C ALA A 109 -11.66 -6.62 -5.73
N GLU A 110 -12.35 -7.75 -5.91
CA GLU A 110 -11.75 -9.09 -5.89
C GLU A 110 -10.70 -9.27 -7.00
N LEU A 111 -11.01 -8.81 -8.23
CA LEU A 111 -10.04 -8.86 -9.33
C LEU A 111 -8.82 -7.97 -9.06
N ALA A 112 -9.03 -6.79 -8.48
CA ALA A 112 -7.95 -5.88 -8.14
C ALA A 112 -7.01 -6.48 -7.08
N ILE A 113 -7.55 -7.03 -5.99
CA ILE A 113 -6.70 -7.62 -4.93
C ILE A 113 -5.98 -8.88 -5.42
N CYS A 114 -6.61 -9.71 -6.26
CA CYS A 114 -5.94 -10.85 -6.91
C CYS A 114 -4.80 -10.40 -7.83
N ALA A 115 -4.95 -9.27 -8.54
CA ALA A 115 -3.90 -8.72 -9.38
C ALA A 115 -2.72 -8.18 -8.56
N THR A 116 -2.99 -7.53 -7.43
CA THR A 116 -1.96 -7.08 -6.48
C THR A 116 -1.19 -8.28 -5.90
N ASP A 117 -1.90 -9.30 -5.42
CA ASP A 117 -1.30 -10.52 -4.87
C ASP A 117 -0.40 -11.23 -5.90
N LEU A 118 -0.84 -11.31 -7.16
CA LEU A 118 -0.04 -11.88 -8.25
C LEU A 118 1.29 -11.11 -8.45
N ALA A 119 1.28 -9.77 -8.35
CA ALA A 119 2.49 -8.97 -8.46
C ALA A 119 3.46 -9.22 -7.28
N GLU A 120 2.93 -9.40 -6.06
CA GLU A 120 3.73 -9.72 -4.88
C GLU A 120 4.36 -11.12 -4.96
N ILE A 121 3.61 -12.13 -5.42
CA ILE A 121 4.12 -13.49 -5.60
C ILE A 121 5.26 -13.51 -6.64
N ILE A 122 5.07 -12.85 -7.79
CA ILE A 122 6.08 -12.78 -8.83
C ILE A 122 7.31 -12.02 -8.34
N GLY A 123 7.12 -10.87 -7.69
CA GLY A 123 8.20 -10.06 -7.13
C GLY A 123 9.02 -10.83 -6.10
N THR A 124 8.36 -11.56 -5.19
CA THR A 124 9.02 -12.39 -4.18
C THR A 124 9.78 -13.54 -4.80
N ALA A 125 9.19 -14.25 -5.78
CA ALA A 125 9.85 -15.36 -6.47
C ALA A 125 11.11 -14.91 -7.22
N ILE A 126 11.05 -13.76 -7.92
CA ILE A 126 12.22 -13.16 -8.59
C ILE A 126 13.25 -12.70 -7.57
N GLY A 127 12.82 -12.05 -6.48
CA GLY A 127 13.72 -11.63 -5.41
C GLY A 127 14.50 -12.79 -4.79
N LEU A 128 13.82 -13.90 -4.48
CA LEU A 128 14.45 -15.13 -3.98
C LEU A 128 15.38 -15.78 -5.00
N HIS A 129 15.02 -15.74 -6.28
CA HIS A 129 15.88 -16.21 -7.36
C HIS A 129 17.17 -15.40 -7.45
N LEU A 130 17.08 -14.07 -7.39
CA LEU A 130 18.25 -13.18 -7.46
C LEU A 130 19.15 -13.27 -6.22
N LEU A 131 18.55 -13.45 -5.03
CA LEU A 131 19.29 -13.47 -3.77
C LEU A 131 19.96 -14.82 -3.48
N PHE A 132 19.26 -15.93 -3.75
CA PHE A 132 19.69 -17.28 -3.36
C PHE A 132 19.91 -18.23 -4.54
N GLY A 133 19.66 -17.79 -5.78
CA GLY A 133 19.73 -18.64 -6.97
C GLY A 133 18.64 -19.71 -7.04
N LEU A 134 17.59 -19.59 -6.22
CA LEU A 134 16.52 -20.59 -6.14
C LEU A 134 15.67 -20.59 -7.43
N PRO A 135 15.31 -21.76 -7.99
CA PRO A 135 14.36 -21.82 -9.11
C PRO A 135 13.02 -21.16 -8.75
N LEU A 136 12.41 -20.47 -9.72
CA LEU A 136 11.15 -19.72 -9.51
C LEU A 136 10.04 -20.56 -8.89
N LEU A 137 9.94 -21.85 -9.26
CA LEU A 137 8.94 -22.77 -8.72
C LEU A 137 9.03 -22.88 -7.18
N TYR A 138 10.25 -22.94 -6.63
CA TYR A 138 10.46 -22.99 -5.18
C TYR A 138 10.17 -21.62 -4.54
N GLY A 139 10.53 -20.52 -5.22
CA GLY A 139 10.19 -19.17 -4.77
C GLY A 139 8.68 -18.98 -4.60
N ILE A 140 7.89 -19.37 -5.60
CA ILE A 140 6.41 -19.34 -5.55
C ILE A 140 5.88 -20.30 -4.47
N SER A 141 6.46 -21.49 -4.34
CA SER A 141 6.02 -22.44 -3.31
C SER A 141 6.24 -21.90 -1.89
N LEU A 142 7.27 -21.09 -1.68
CA LEU A 142 7.55 -20.45 -0.39
C LEU A 142 6.55 -19.32 -0.06
N THR A 143 5.97 -18.65 -1.06
CA THR A 143 4.95 -17.64 -0.78
C THR A 143 3.72 -18.28 -0.14
N ALA A 144 3.40 -19.55 -0.39
CA ALA A 144 2.32 -20.23 0.35
C ALA A 144 2.51 -20.22 1.90
N LEU A 145 3.74 -19.99 2.39
CA LEU A 145 4.02 -19.84 3.82
C LEU A 145 3.60 -18.48 4.39
N ASP A 146 3.42 -17.45 3.56
CA ASP A 146 3.02 -16.11 3.99
C ASP A 146 1.62 -16.10 4.63
N VAL A 147 0.69 -16.92 4.14
CA VAL A 147 -0.65 -17.08 4.71
C VAL A 147 -0.55 -17.52 6.17
N PHE A 148 0.32 -18.49 6.45
CA PHE A 148 0.55 -18.96 7.82
C PHE A 148 1.23 -17.89 8.68
N LEU A 149 2.16 -17.12 8.10
CA LEU A 149 2.81 -16.01 8.78
C LEU A 149 1.80 -14.92 9.17
N VAL A 150 0.94 -14.51 8.25
CA VAL A 150 -0.09 -13.49 8.48
C VAL A 150 -1.09 -13.98 9.54
N VAL A 151 -1.55 -15.23 9.45
CA VAL A 151 -2.43 -15.83 10.47
C VAL A 151 -1.76 -15.87 11.85
N LEU A 152 -0.47 -16.20 11.93
CA LEU A 152 0.29 -16.17 13.17
C LEU A 152 0.39 -14.75 13.75
N LEU A 153 0.72 -13.76 12.92
CA LEU A 153 0.80 -12.35 13.35
C LEU A 153 -0.57 -11.81 13.80
N GLN A 154 -1.66 -12.21 13.14
CA GLN A 154 -3.02 -11.87 13.56
C GLN A 154 -3.37 -12.44 14.94
N ARG A 155 -2.90 -13.66 15.27
CA ARG A 155 -3.09 -14.24 16.61
C ARG A 155 -2.32 -13.50 17.71
N LEU A 156 -1.16 -12.92 17.40
CA LEU A 156 -0.37 -12.13 18.33
C LEU A 156 -0.96 -10.74 18.59
N GLY A 157 -1.74 -10.22 17.64
CA GLY A 157 -2.51 -8.98 17.76
C GLY A 157 -2.07 -7.90 16.76
N PHE A 158 -2.97 -6.95 16.51
CA PHE A 158 -2.81 -5.96 15.42
C PHE A 158 -1.53 -5.11 15.52
N ARG A 159 -1.07 -4.80 16.74
CA ARG A 159 0.17 -4.04 16.98
C ARG A 159 1.42 -4.76 16.46
N TRP A 160 1.42 -6.10 16.43
CA TRP A 160 2.53 -6.87 15.88
C TRP A 160 2.55 -6.82 14.36
N ILE A 161 1.38 -6.81 13.70
CA ILE A 161 1.27 -6.63 12.25
C ILE A 161 1.79 -5.24 11.86
N GLU A 162 1.36 -4.19 12.56
CA GLU A 162 1.84 -2.83 12.32
C GLU A 162 3.36 -2.73 12.48
N ALA A 163 3.91 -3.27 13.58
CA ALA A 163 5.36 -3.26 13.82
C ALA A 163 6.13 -4.04 12.75
N PHE A 164 5.60 -5.17 12.30
CA PHE A 164 6.19 -5.97 11.23
C PHE A 164 6.23 -5.20 9.90
N VAL A 165 5.12 -4.57 9.51
CA VAL A 165 5.05 -3.77 8.28
C VAL A 165 5.98 -2.55 8.35
N ILE A 166 6.02 -1.85 9.49
CA ILE A 166 6.94 -0.71 9.68
C ILE A 166 8.40 -1.16 9.58
N ALA A 167 8.74 -2.33 10.12
CA ALA A 167 10.10 -2.88 10.02
C ALA A 167 10.46 -3.21 8.56
N LEU A 168 9.56 -3.84 7.79
CA LEU A 168 9.77 -4.10 6.37
C LEU A 168 9.97 -2.80 5.57
N LEU A 169 9.12 -1.79 5.81
CA LEU A 169 9.25 -0.48 5.18
C LEU A 169 10.59 0.19 5.50
N ALA A 170 11.06 0.11 6.75
CA ALA A 170 12.35 0.66 7.15
C ALA A 170 13.51 -0.02 6.42
N ILE A 171 13.45 -1.34 6.22
CA ILE A 171 14.45 -2.09 5.46
C ILE A 171 14.47 -1.64 3.99
N ILE A 172 13.31 -1.59 3.34
CA ILE A 172 13.17 -1.16 1.94
C ILE A 172 13.71 0.26 1.75
N PHE A 173 13.26 1.18 2.61
CA PHE A 173 13.71 2.57 2.59
C PHE A 173 15.22 2.67 2.79
N GLY A 174 15.78 1.94 3.74
CA GLY A 174 17.23 1.89 3.96
C GLY A 174 17.99 1.43 2.72
N CYS A 175 17.55 0.33 2.10
CA CYS A 175 18.16 -0.21 0.88
C CYS A 175 18.17 0.82 -0.26
N PHE A 176 17.03 1.43 -0.59
CA PHE A 176 16.97 2.43 -1.66
C PHE A 176 17.72 3.71 -1.31
N PHE A 177 17.66 4.16 -0.04
CA PHE A 177 18.40 5.32 0.41
C PHE A 177 19.91 5.16 0.18
N PHE A 178 20.48 4.01 0.58
CA PHE A 178 21.90 3.74 0.34
C PHE A 178 22.22 3.65 -1.15
N GLN A 179 21.36 3.03 -1.97
CA GLN A 179 21.57 2.96 -3.41
C GLN A 179 21.60 4.36 -4.06
N VAL A 180 20.65 5.23 -3.71
CA VAL A 180 20.61 6.62 -4.20
C VAL A 180 21.80 7.42 -3.71
N TRP A 181 22.20 7.22 -2.45
CA TRP A 181 23.39 7.87 -1.89
C TRP A 181 24.66 7.49 -2.66
N PHE A 182 24.87 6.21 -2.95
CA PHE A 182 26.02 5.74 -3.73
C PHE A 182 25.93 6.14 -5.21
N ALA A 183 24.73 6.24 -5.77
CA ALA A 183 24.53 6.68 -7.14
C ALA A 183 24.91 8.16 -7.37
N ALA A 184 24.98 8.96 -6.29
CA ALA A 184 25.35 10.39 -6.31
C ALA A 184 24.68 11.17 -7.46
N PRO A 185 23.33 11.18 -7.54
CA PRO A 185 22.64 11.81 -8.65
C PRO A 185 22.83 13.33 -8.64
N ASN A 186 22.78 13.93 -9.83
CA ASN A 186 22.73 15.38 -9.93
C ASN A 186 21.41 15.90 -9.36
N LEU A 187 21.47 16.52 -8.19
CA LEU A 187 20.30 17.07 -7.49
C LEU A 187 19.54 18.10 -8.34
N THR A 188 20.24 18.82 -9.21
CA THR A 188 19.62 19.82 -10.10
C THR A 188 18.69 19.15 -11.10
N ASP A 189 19.11 18.02 -11.66
CA ASP A 189 18.33 17.26 -12.65
C ASP A 189 17.16 16.55 -11.98
N VAL A 190 17.36 16.03 -10.76
CA VAL A 190 16.28 15.44 -9.93
C VAL A 190 15.22 16.49 -9.59
N LEU A 191 15.64 17.66 -9.09
CA LEU A 191 14.72 18.76 -8.77
C LEU A 191 14.03 19.29 -10.02
N GLY A 192 14.75 19.37 -11.15
CA GLY A 192 14.20 19.74 -12.44
C GLY A 192 13.15 18.75 -12.97
N GLY A 193 13.26 17.46 -12.61
CA GLY A 193 12.28 16.43 -12.95
C GLY A 193 10.94 16.56 -12.22
N PHE A 194 10.90 17.27 -11.09
CA PHE A 194 9.63 17.57 -10.40
C PHE A 194 8.84 18.70 -11.07
N ILE A 195 9.45 19.46 -11.98
CA ILE A 195 8.77 20.50 -12.75
C ILE A 195 8.04 19.84 -13.94
N PRO A 196 6.71 19.93 -14.03
CA PRO A 196 5.96 19.31 -15.12
C PRO A 196 6.31 19.99 -16.46
N ARG A 197 6.81 19.20 -17.43
CA ARG A 197 7.14 19.67 -18.78
C ARG A 197 6.10 19.17 -19.79
N PRO A 198 5.72 19.99 -20.78
CA PRO A 198 4.74 19.59 -21.81
C PRO A 198 5.28 18.48 -22.73
N ASP A 199 6.60 18.30 -22.83
CA ASP A 199 7.25 17.27 -23.65
C ASP A 199 6.89 15.83 -23.24
N ILE A 200 6.36 15.67 -22.03
CA ILE A 200 5.84 14.40 -21.49
C ILE A 200 4.58 13.94 -22.25
N LEU A 201 3.80 14.86 -22.83
CA LEU A 201 2.56 14.56 -23.54
C LEU A 201 2.77 14.26 -25.03
N THR A 202 3.97 14.53 -25.55
CA THR A 202 4.30 14.44 -26.98
C THR A 202 5.22 13.27 -27.35
N ASN A 203 5.69 12.50 -26.36
CA ASN A 203 6.44 11.24 -26.55
C ASN A 203 5.53 10.03 -26.36
#